data_AF-A0A5B9YEE0-F1
#
_entry.id   AF-A0A5B9YEE0-F1
#
_cell.length_a   1.000
_cell.length_b   1.000
_cell.length_c   1.000
_cell.angle_alpha   90.00
_cell.angle_beta   90.00
_cell.angle_gamma   90.00
#
_symmetry.space_group_name_H-M   'P 1'
#
loop_
_entity.id
_entity.type
_entity.pdbx_description
1 polymer ?
#
loop_
_entity_poly.entity_id
_entity_poly.type
_entity_poly.pdbx_seq_one_letter_code
_entity_poly.pdbx_strand_id
1 'polypeptide(L)'
;MTIEEVNKKIKQLELIRSFLEEPIKEDDSIDTIIYKKYLEYENVSNVSKWLNENGYTKMNEDNTKVVKYNPGDVSKSIKDKTVDVEERLKEIVKKLFNKHSKYY
;
A
#
# COMPACT_ATOMS: atom_id res chain seq x y z
N MET A 1 -12.81 -24.89 9.98
CA MET A 1 -12.66 -24.20 8.69
C MET A 1 -13.47 -24.97 7.66
N THR A 2 -14.49 -24.36 7.07
CA THR A 2 -15.39 -24.97 6.09
C THR A 2 -14.83 -24.85 4.68
N ILE A 3 -15.34 -25.66 3.74
CA ILE A 3 -14.98 -25.57 2.31
C ILE A 3 -15.27 -24.16 1.76
N GLU A 4 -16.35 -23.52 2.20
CA GLU A 4 -16.69 -22.16 1.82
C GLU A 4 -15.65 -21.13 2.28
N GLU A 5 -15.14 -21.28 3.51
CA GLU A 5 -14.07 -20.42 4.03
C GLU A 5 -12.75 -20.61 3.28
N VAL A 6 -12.44 -21.85 2.89
CA VAL A 6 -11.27 -22.17 2.05
C VAL A 6 -11.40 -21.52 0.68
N ASN A 7 -12.55 -21.66 0.01
CA ASN A 7 -12.79 -21.06 -1.29
C ASN A 7 -12.71 -19.53 -1.26
N LYS A 8 -13.18 -18.88 -0.18
CA LYS A 8 -13.03 -17.43 0.01
C LYS A 8 -11.56 -17.02 0.14
N LYS A 9 -10.74 -17.78 0.88
CA LYS A 9 -9.30 -17.52 1.00
C LYS A 9 -8.57 -17.69 -0.33
N ILE A 10 -8.88 -18.73 -1.10
CA ILE A 10 -8.28 -18.96 -2.42
C ILE A 10 -8.53 -17.76 -3.32
N LYS A 11 -9.78 -17.29 -3.44
CA LYS A 11 -10.12 -16.11 -4.24
C LYS A 11 -9.39 -14.84 -3.81
N GLN A 12 -9.20 -14.63 -2.51
CA GLN A 12 -8.44 -13.49 -2.00
C GLN A 12 -6.96 -13.60 -2.39
N LEU A 13 -6.37 -14.78 -2.29
CA LEU A 13 -4.97 -15.00 -2.68
C LEU A 13 -4.74 -14.85 -4.18
N GLU A 14 -5.68 -15.31 -5.02
CA GLU A 14 -5.64 -15.11 -6.47
C GLU A 14 -5.66 -13.62 -6.83
N LEU A 15 -6.50 -12.83 -6.15
CA LEU A 15 -6.58 -11.39 -6.35
C LEU A 15 -5.33 -10.65 -5.86
N ILE A 16 -4.75 -11.06 -4.72
CA ILE A 16 -3.47 -10.51 -4.25
C ILE A 16 -2.37 -10.81 -5.27
N ARG A 17 -2.33 -12.05 -5.78
CA ARG A 17 -1.36 -12.48 -6.78
C ARG A 17 -1.47 -11.64 -8.05
N SER A 18 -2.67 -11.36 -8.55
CA SER A 18 -2.82 -10.53 -9.75
C SER A 18 -2.25 -9.13 -9.55
N PHE A 19 -2.47 -8.51 -8.39
CA PHE A 19 -1.88 -7.19 -8.10
C PHE A 19 -0.36 -7.20 -7.94
N LEU A 20 0.22 -8.31 -7.49
CA LEU A 20 1.68 -8.45 -7.37
C LEU A 20 2.36 -8.77 -8.72
N GLU A 21 1.65 -9.43 -9.63
CA GLU A 21 2.11 -9.69 -11.00
C GLU A 21 2.03 -8.45 -11.89
N GLU A 22 1.15 -7.50 -11.57
CA GLU A 22 1.06 -6.22 -12.27
C GLU A 22 2.23 -5.29 -11.89
N PRO A 23 3.09 -4.91 -12.85
CA PRO A 23 4.19 -4.00 -12.56
C PRO A 23 3.66 -2.60 -12.18
N ILE A 24 4.52 -1.84 -11.51
CA ILE A 24 4.32 -0.40 -11.35
C ILE A 24 4.47 0.24 -12.72
N LYS A 25 3.45 0.98 -13.15
CA LYS A 25 3.45 1.73 -14.41
C LYS A 25 3.99 3.15 -14.16
N GLU A 26 4.52 3.79 -15.20
CA GLU A 26 5.05 5.16 -15.09
C GLU A 26 3.98 6.20 -14.75
N ASP A 27 2.72 5.93 -15.12
CA ASP A 27 1.55 6.78 -14.85
C ASP A 27 0.84 6.43 -13.55
N ASP A 28 1.31 5.42 -12.80
CA ASP A 28 0.73 5.11 -11.49
C ASP A 28 0.94 6.31 -10.54
N SER A 29 -0.15 6.72 -9.89
CA SER A 29 -0.07 7.71 -8.83
C SER A 29 0.83 7.22 -7.70
N ILE A 30 1.43 8.16 -6.96
CA ILE A 30 2.28 7.81 -5.82
C ILE A 30 1.53 6.99 -4.77
N ASP A 31 0.23 7.23 -4.63
CA ASP A 31 -0.61 6.45 -3.74
C ASP A 31 -0.83 5.03 -4.26
N THR A 32 -1.09 4.84 -5.56
CA THR A 32 -1.15 3.50 -6.15
C THR A 32 0.15 2.73 -5.91
N ILE A 33 1.29 3.40 -6.06
CA ILE A 33 2.63 2.83 -5.79
C ILE A 33 2.75 2.43 -4.31
N ILE A 34 2.35 3.31 -3.39
CA ILE A 34 2.33 3.02 -1.95
C ILE A 34 1.49 1.77 -1.65
N TYR A 35 0.30 1.66 -2.23
CA TYR A 35 -0.59 0.53 -2.00
C TYR A 35 -0.03 -0.78 -2.58
N LYS A 36 0.51 -0.76 -3.81
CA LYS A 36 1.18 -1.93 -4.42
C LYS A 36 2.39 -2.37 -3.60
N LYS A 37 3.24 -1.44 -3.16
CA LYS A 37 4.42 -1.78 -2.35
C LYS A 37 4.08 -2.20 -0.93
N TYR A 38 3.01 -1.66 -0.35
CA TYR A 38 2.54 -2.17 0.93
C TYR A 38 2.02 -3.60 0.82
N LEU A 39 1.35 -3.94 -0.28
CA LEU A 39 0.93 -5.32 -0.53
C LEU A 39 2.13 -6.29 -0.63
N GLU A 40 3.25 -5.84 -1.18
CA GLU A 40 4.49 -6.62 -1.30
C GLU A 40 5.23 -6.77 0.05
N TYR A 41 5.40 -5.67 0.80
CA TYR A 41 6.25 -5.66 1.99
C TYR A 41 5.50 -5.83 3.31
N GLU A 42 4.21 -5.54 3.33
CA GLU A 42 3.33 -5.50 4.52
C GLU A 42 3.89 -4.67 5.69
N ASN A 43 4.80 -3.73 5.40
CA ASN A 43 5.55 -2.96 6.39
C ASN A 43 5.82 -1.53 5.89
N VAL A 44 5.34 -0.53 6.63
CA VAL A 44 5.45 0.88 6.27
C VAL A 44 6.90 1.40 6.21
N SER A 45 7.80 0.85 7.02
CA SER A 45 9.21 1.22 7.01
C SER A 45 9.90 0.72 5.74
N ASN A 46 9.60 -0.50 5.30
CA ASN A 46 10.12 -1.04 4.05
C ASN A 46 9.58 -0.26 2.83
N VAL A 47 8.29 0.09 2.83
CA VAL A 47 7.70 0.90 1.75
C VAL A 47 8.38 2.28 1.66
N SER A 48 8.49 2.99 2.78
CA SER A 48 9.14 4.32 2.79
C SER A 48 10.62 4.26 2.40
N LYS A 49 11.34 3.21 2.81
CA LYS A 49 12.71 2.94 2.36
C LYS A 49 12.76 2.75 0.84
N TRP A 50 11.90 1.89 0.30
CA TRP A 50 11.83 1.63 -1.14
C TRP A 50 11.54 2.91 -1.94
N LEU A 51 10.58 3.72 -1.49
CA LEU A 51 10.25 5.00 -2.12
C LEU A 51 11.48 5.92 -2.20
N ASN A 52 12.19 6.06 -1.09
CA ASN A 52 13.39 6.92 -1.02
C ASN A 52 14.54 6.40 -1.89
N GLU A 53 14.73 5.07 -1.94
CA GLU A 53 15.75 4.43 -2.79
C GLU A 53 15.46 4.56 -4.28
N ASN A 54 14.17 4.66 -4.65
CA ASN A 54 13.72 4.87 -6.03
C ASN A 54 13.53 6.35 -6.39
N GLY A 55 14.00 7.28 -5.55
CA GLY A 55 14.02 8.71 -5.84
C GLY A 55 12.69 9.45 -5.63
N TYR A 56 11.67 8.79 -5.08
CA TYR A 56 10.41 9.45 -4.76
C TYR A 56 10.60 10.43 -3.61
N THR A 57 10.03 11.63 -3.77
CA THR A 57 10.09 12.69 -2.77
C THR A 57 8.74 13.38 -2.66
N LYS A 58 8.51 14.08 -1.57
CA LYS A 58 7.29 14.85 -1.32
C LYS A 58 7.62 16.25 -0.87
N MET A 59 6.66 17.15 -0.93
CA MET A 59 6.77 18.43 -0.24
C MET A 59 6.58 18.24 1.27
N ASN A 60 7.25 19.06 2.07
CA ASN A 60 6.93 19.18 3.50
C ASN A 60 5.55 19.82 3.69
N GLU A 61 5.02 19.77 4.91
CA GLU A 61 3.64 20.20 5.21
C GLU A 61 3.37 21.68 4.82
N ASP A 62 4.40 22.53 4.87
CA ASP A 62 4.31 23.95 4.49
C ASP A 62 4.61 24.22 3.00
N ASN A 63 4.83 23.19 2.17
CA ASN A 63 5.19 23.30 0.75
C ASN A 63 6.43 24.17 0.45
N THR A 64 7.38 24.25 1.38
CA THR A 64 8.60 25.05 1.25
C THR A 64 9.82 24.23 0.81
N LYS A 65 9.82 22.92 1.05
CA LYS A 65 10.98 22.05 0.80
C LYS A 65 10.57 20.65 0.36
N VAL A 66 11.38 20.08 -0.53
CA VAL A 66 11.31 18.67 -0.90
C VAL A 66 11.96 17.83 0.20
N VAL A 67 11.25 16.80 0.67
CA VAL A 67 11.67 15.90 1.75
C VAL A 67 11.44 14.43 1.36
N LYS A 68 12.12 13.54 2.08
CA LYS A 68 11.96 12.09 1.95
C LYS A 68 10.66 11.59 2.59
N TYR A 69 10.17 10.45 2.11
CA TYR A 69 9.06 9.74 2.72
C TYR A 69 9.51 9.10 4.04
N ASN A 70 8.63 9.15 5.04
CA ASN A 70 8.80 8.42 6.30
C ASN A 70 7.65 7.39 6.48
N PRO A 71 7.75 6.46 7.45
CA PRO A 71 6.71 5.45 7.69
C PRO A 71 5.34 6.04 8.05
N GLY A 72 5.33 7.23 8.67
CA GLY A 72 4.11 7.97 8.99
C GLY A 72 3.38 8.47 7.74
N ASP A 73 4.11 8.88 6.70
CA ASP A 73 3.52 9.31 5.42
C ASP A 73 2.82 8.16 4.70
N VAL A 74 3.47 7.00 4.65
CA VAL A 74 2.88 5.76 4.12
C VAL A 74 1.61 5.40 4.89
N SER A 75 1.67 5.45 6.22
CA SER A 75 0.52 5.19 7.08
C SER A 75 -0.62 6.19 6.85
N LYS A 76 -0.31 7.48 6.63
CA LYS A 76 -1.29 8.53 6.33
C LYS A 76 -1.98 8.23 4.99
N SER A 77 -1.23 7.94 3.92
CA SER A 77 -1.79 7.58 2.61
C SER A 77 -2.71 6.35 2.66
N ILE A 78 -2.33 5.30 3.38
CA ILE A 78 -3.17 4.09 3.54
C ILE A 78 -4.44 4.40 4.35
N LYS A 79 -4.38 5.29 5.35
CA LYS A 79 -5.55 5.64 6.18
C LYS A 79 -6.49 6.62 5.50
N ASP A 80 -5.99 7.41 4.55
CA ASP A 80 -6.79 8.37 3.82
C ASP A 80 -7.91 7.68 3.02
N LYS A 81 -9.11 8.23 3.11
CA LYS A 81 -10.31 7.73 2.44
C LYS A 81 -10.47 8.32 1.05
N THR A 82 -9.90 9.50 0.82
CA THR A 82 -10.08 10.31 -0.40
C THR A 82 -9.15 9.91 -1.54
N VAL A 83 -8.14 9.08 -1.25
CA VAL A 83 -7.17 8.61 -2.24
C VAL A 83 -7.85 7.84 -3.37
N ASP A 84 -7.50 8.21 -4.59
CA ASP A 84 -7.90 7.56 -5.83
C ASP A 84 -6.94 6.41 -6.18
N VAL A 85 -7.22 5.24 -5.61
CA VAL A 85 -6.58 3.95 -5.94
C VAL A 85 -7.70 2.98 -6.29
N GLU A 86 -7.43 2.02 -7.17
CA GLU A 86 -8.35 0.93 -7.47
C GLU A 86 -8.96 0.33 -6.18
N GLU A 87 -10.29 0.35 -6.11
CA GLU A 87 -11.04 0.05 -4.88
C GLU A 87 -10.71 -1.35 -4.32
N ARG A 88 -10.48 -2.33 -5.18
CA ARG A 88 -10.11 -3.70 -4.76
C ARG A 88 -8.76 -3.76 -4.07
N LEU A 89 -7.74 -3.11 -4.66
CA LEU A 89 -6.41 -2.99 -4.04
C LEU A 89 -6.51 -2.24 -2.71
N LYS A 90 -7.28 -1.14 -2.71
CA LYS A 90 -7.53 -0.31 -1.53
C LYS A 90 -8.13 -1.10 -0.38
N GLU A 91 -9.16 -1.90 -0.65
CA GLU A 91 -9.77 -2.76 0.36
C GLU A 91 -8.81 -3.80 0.95
N ILE A 92 -8.04 -4.49 0.10
CA ILE A 92 -7.11 -5.54 0.53
C ILE A 92 -6.03 -4.94 1.43
N VAL A 93 -5.38 -3.88 0.95
CA VAL A 93 -4.31 -3.19 1.68
C VAL A 93 -4.82 -2.67 3.02
N LYS A 94 -6.01 -2.05 3.07
CA LYS A 94 -6.60 -1.59 4.33
C LYS A 94 -6.90 -2.75 5.29
N LYS A 95 -7.39 -3.89 4.79
CA LYS A 95 -7.63 -5.09 5.62
C LYS A 95 -6.32 -5.62 6.20
N LEU A 96 -5.27 -5.75 5.39
CA LEU A 96 -3.94 -6.19 5.84
C LEU A 96 -3.32 -5.21 6.84
N PHE A 97 -3.35 -3.91 6.53
CA PHE A 97 -2.84 -2.85 7.38
C PHE A 97 -3.51 -2.85 8.76
N ASN A 98 -4.85 -2.91 8.80
CA ASN A 98 -5.60 -2.96 10.05
C ASN A 98 -5.33 -4.23 10.85
N LYS A 99 -5.06 -5.37 10.18
CA LYS A 99 -4.67 -6.61 10.85
C LYS A 99 -3.31 -6.44 11.53
N HIS A 100 -2.33 -5.84 10.87
CA HIS A 100 -0.97 -5.67 11.42
C HIS A 100 -0.90 -4.55 12.46
N SER A 101 -1.70 -3.49 12.32
CA SER A 101 -1.79 -2.40 13.30
C SER A 101 -2.41 -2.83 14.63
N LYS A 102 -3.10 -3.98 14.71
CA LYS A 102 -3.66 -4.51 15.97
C LYS A 102 -2.65 -5.25 16.86
N TYR A 103 -1.43 -5.45 16.37
CA TYR A 103 -0.37 -6.17 17.08
C TYR A 103 0.74 -5.26 17.61
N TYR A 104 0.50 -3.94 17.63
CA TYR A 104 1.38 -2.92 18.22
C TYR A 104 0.63 -2.10 19.26
#